data_AF-M0LVZ2-F1
#
_entry.id   AF-M0LVZ2-F1
#
_cell.length_a   1.000
_cell.length_b   1.000
_cell.length_c   1.000
_cell.angle_alpha   90.00
_cell.angle_beta   90.00
_cell.angle_gamma   90.00
#
_symmetry.space_group_name_H-M   'P 1'
#
loop_
_entity.id
_entity.type
_entity.pdbx_description
1 polymer ?
#
loop_
_entity_poly.entity_id
_entity_poly.type
_entity_poly.pdbx_seq_one_letter_code
_entity_poly.pdbx_strand_id
1 'polypeptide(L)'
;MVKGIDDETYTRRFTPRSPDSKWSKANTERVEAMIETGKMTPTGMEFVKAAKESGEWAAAYRLGDDHEIPDELEAALRENDTAWEHFQNFSNTDQHAFIAAVEEAKTKETKQKRIERAVKLVAQDLRAYDENNKRQL
;
A
#
# COMPACT_ATOMS: atom_id res chain seq x y z
N MET A 1 -5.26 1.32 -12.57
CA MET A 1 -6.44 0.45 -12.72
C MET A 1 -6.42 -0.13 -14.12
N VAL A 2 -6.45 -1.47 -14.22
CA VAL A 2 -6.61 -2.18 -15.49
C VAL A 2 -8.09 -2.53 -15.60
N LYS A 3 -8.72 -2.21 -16.72
CA LYS A 3 -10.11 -2.57 -17.01
C LYS A 3 -10.12 -3.47 -18.23
N GLY A 4 -10.51 -4.73 -18.05
CA GLY A 4 -10.71 -5.67 -19.15
C GLY A 4 -11.78 -5.16 -20.11
N ILE A 5 -11.51 -5.28 -21.41
CA ILE A 5 -12.48 -5.01 -22.48
C ILE A 5 -13.08 -6.33 -22.95
N ASP A 6 -12.25 -7.32 -23.21
CA ASP A 6 -12.57 -8.71 -23.57
C ASP A 6 -11.47 -9.66 -23.06
N ASP A 7 -11.50 -10.93 -23.48
CA ASP A 7 -10.58 -11.98 -23.03
C ASP A 7 -9.13 -11.75 -23.45
N GLU A 8 -8.87 -10.90 -24.46
CA GLU A 8 -7.54 -10.66 -25.00
C GLU A 8 -7.06 -9.21 -24.80
N THR A 9 -7.96 -8.27 -24.49
CA THR A 9 -7.66 -6.84 -24.47
C THR A 9 -8.07 -6.15 -23.17
N TYR A 10 -7.26 -5.18 -22.77
CA TYR A 10 -7.50 -4.36 -21.58
C TYR A 10 -7.10 -2.92 -21.81
N THR A 11 -7.74 -2.02 -21.06
CA THR A 11 -7.31 -0.62 -20.95
C THR A 11 -6.53 -0.39 -19.67
N ARG A 12 -5.52 0.48 -19.75
CA ARG A 12 -4.77 0.95 -18.59
C ARG A 12 -4.79 2.46 -18.56
N ARG A 13 -5.31 3.04 -17.47
CA ARG A 13 -5.24 4.47 -17.24
C ARG A 13 -3.88 4.84 -16.69
N PHE A 14 -3.26 5.85 -17.29
CA PHE A 14 -2.10 6.54 -16.75
C PHE A 14 -2.53 7.93 -16.33
N THR A 15 -2.24 8.28 -15.08
CA THR A 15 -2.49 9.62 -14.52
C THR A 15 -1.14 10.21 -14.16
N PRO A 16 -0.87 11.48 -14.48
CA PRO A 16 0.33 12.16 -14.01
C PRO A 16 0.44 12.06 -12.49
N ARG A 17 1.67 11.86 -12.00
CA ARG A 17 1.95 11.77 -10.58
C ARG A 17 1.87 13.17 -9.96
N SER A 18 1.35 13.29 -8.75
CA SER A 18 1.45 14.52 -7.96
C SER A 18 2.77 14.54 -7.15
N PRO A 19 3.30 15.71 -6.77
CA PRO A 19 4.56 15.80 -6.01
C PRO A 19 4.57 15.02 -4.67
N ASP A 20 3.39 14.84 -4.06
CA ASP A 20 3.14 14.15 -2.79
C ASP A 20 2.75 12.66 -2.96
N SER A 21 2.73 12.14 -4.19
CA SER A 21 2.31 10.76 -4.42
C SER A 21 3.30 9.74 -3.85
N LYS A 22 2.78 8.74 -3.12
CA LYS A 22 3.54 7.58 -2.60
C LYS A 22 4.27 6.78 -3.69
N TRP A 23 5.51 6.38 -3.43
CA TRP A 23 6.32 5.56 -4.33
C TRP A 23 6.36 4.10 -3.87
N SER A 24 6.47 3.17 -4.82
CA SER A 24 6.73 1.76 -4.52
C SER A 24 8.14 1.38 -4.96
N LYS A 25 8.76 0.38 -4.31
CA LYS A 25 10.09 -0.13 -4.68
C LYS A 25 10.16 -0.58 -6.13
N ALA A 26 9.14 -1.30 -6.59
CA ALA A 26 9.05 -1.70 -7.99
C ALA A 26 9.01 -0.50 -8.96
N ASN A 27 8.48 0.65 -8.54
CA ASN A 27 8.52 1.87 -9.37
C ASN A 27 9.87 2.58 -9.28
N THR A 28 10.52 2.63 -8.13
CA THR A 28 11.88 3.20 -8.01
C THR A 28 12.88 2.39 -8.83
N GLU A 29 12.80 1.05 -8.79
CA GLU A 29 13.64 0.14 -9.59
C GLU A 29 13.42 0.34 -11.11
N ARG A 30 12.17 0.48 -11.55
CA ARG A 30 11.87 0.79 -12.97
C ARG A 30 12.44 2.14 -13.39
N VAL A 31 12.38 3.14 -12.52
CA VAL A 31 12.97 4.46 -12.76
C VAL A 31 14.49 4.35 -12.89
N GLU A 32 15.14 3.64 -11.98
CA GLU A 32 16.58 3.39 -12.01
C GLU A 32 16.99 2.70 -13.33
N ALA A 33 16.29 1.64 -13.73
CA ALA A 33 16.54 0.97 -15.01
C ALA A 33 16.32 1.89 -16.23
N MET A 34 15.34 2.80 -16.19
CA MET A 34 15.12 3.78 -17.26
C MET A 34 16.24 4.84 -17.31
N ILE A 35 16.80 5.22 -16.17
CA ILE A 35 17.96 6.14 -16.10
C ILE A 35 19.18 5.44 -16.70
N GLU A 36 19.46 4.20 -16.29
CA GLU A 36 20.58 3.41 -16.78
C GLU A 36 20.52 3.19 -18.30
N THR A 37 19.30 2.95 -18.83
CA THR A 37 19.08 2.73 -20.26
C THR A 37 18.89 4.02 -21.07
N GLY A 38 19.03 5.20 -20.45
CA GLY A 38 18.89 6.50 -21.13
C GLY A 38 17.48 6.81 -21.63
N LYS A 39 16.47 6.07 -21.16
CA LYS A 39 15.05 6.25 -21.54
C LYS A 39 14.31 7.25 -20.65
N MET A 40 14.93 7.67 -19.54
CA MET A 40 14.35 8.65 -18.64
C MET A 40 14.31 10.05 -19.28
N THR A 41 13.19 10.74 -19.16
CA THR A 41 13.01 12.10 -19.68
C THR A 41 13.30 13.17 -18.62
N PRO A 42 13.59 14.42 -19.02
CA PRO A 42 13.76 15.53 -18.07
C PRO A 42 12.56 15.73 -17.14
N THR A 43 11.33 15.67 -17.67
CA THR A 43 10.10 15.74 -16.87
C THR A 43 10.00 14.59 -15.87
N GLY A 44 10.41 13.38 -16.26
CA GLY A 44 10.47 12.24 -15.34
C GLY A 44 11.44 12.49 -14.19
N MET A 45 12.61 13.07 -14.49
CA MET A 45 13.62 13.42 -13.48
C MET A 45 13.14 14.47 -12.48
N GLU A 46 12.28 15.41 -12.89
CA GLU A 46 11.69 16.39 -11.96
C GLU A 46 10.85 15.69 -10.88
N PHE A 47 10.07 14.67 -11.25
CA PHE A 47 9.31 13.87 -10.27
C PHE A 47 10.21 13.02 -9.36
N VAL A 48 11.32 12.49 -9.89
CA VAL A 48 12.32 11.78 -9.08
C VAL A 48 12.94 12.71 -8.05
N LYS A 49 13.28 13.93 -8.45
CA LYS A 49 13.84 14.94 -7.54
C LYS A 49 12.83 15.32 -6.46
N ALA A 50 11.59 15.63 -6.83
CA ALA A 50 10.52 15.94 -5.88
C ALA A 50 10.28 14.81 -4.87
N ALA A 51 10.29 13.55 -5.34
CA ALA A 51 10.12 12.37 -4.47
C ALA A 51 11.28 12.18 -3.49
N LYS A 52 12.52 12.51 -3.89
CA LYS A 52 13.68 12.47 -3.00
C LYS A 52 13.63 13.58 -1.96
N GLU A 53 13.24 14.78 -2.36
CA GLU A 53 13.07 15.93 -1.45
C GLU A 53 11.94 15.73 -0.44
N SER A 54 10.83 15.11 -0.85
CA SER A 54 9.72 14.80 0.06
C SER A 54 9.97 13.58 0.95
N GLY A 55 11.04 12.81 0.70
CA GLY A 55 11.34 11.56 1.40
C GLY A 55 10.54 10.34 0.92
N GLU A 56 9.57 10.52 0.02
CA GLU A 56 8.75 9.45 -0.53
C GLU A 56 9.56 8.43 -1.34
N TRP A 57 10.68 8.85 -1.94
CA TRP A 57 11.62 7.94 -2.59
C TRP A 57 12.24 6.96 -1.60
N ALA A 58 12.66 7.44 -0.42
CA ALA A 58 13.25 6.60 0.61
C ALA A 58 12.19 5.73 1.28
N ALA A 59 10.98 6.28 1.49
CA ALA A 59 9.82 5.59 2.04
C ALA A 59 9.08 4.69 1.03
N ALA A 60 9.71 4.37 -0.10
CA ALA A 60 9.08 3.57 -1.14
C ALA A 60 8.68 2.18 -0.61
N TYR A 61 7.39 1.87 -0.64
CA TYR A 61 6.85 0.63 -0.08
C TYR A 61 6.99 -0.56 -1.05
N ARG A 62 7.09 -1.78 -0.53
CA ARG A 62 7.04 -3.00 -1.36
C ARG A 62 5.58 -3.44 -1.51
N LEU A 63 5.17 -3.75 -2.74
CA LEU A 63 3.99 -4.58 -3.01
C LEU A 63 4.53 -5.99 -3.27
N GLY A 64 4.68 -6.82 -2.24
CA GLY A 64 5.23 -8.17 -2.37
C GLY A 64 4.95 -9.01 -1.13
N ASP A 65 4.97 -10.34 -1.29
CA ASP A 65 4.42 -11.37 -0.40
C ASP A 65 4.97 -11.46 1.04
N ASP A 66 5.87 -10.56 1.44
CA ASP A 66 6.47 -10.46 2.78
C ASP A 66 6.14 -9.08 3.36
N HIS A 67 4.87 -8.87 3.72
CA HIS A 67 4.55 -7.75 4.61
C HIS A 67 4.86 -8.23 6.03
N GLU A 68 5.96 -7.72 6.61
CA GLU A 68 6.20 -7.89 8.04
C GLU A 68 5.02 -7.28 8.79
N ILE A 69 4.25 -8.11 9.47
CA ILE A 69 3.11 -7.64 10.28
C ILE A 69 3.71 -6.97 11.51
N PRO A 70 3.36 -5.70 11.81
CA PRO A 70 3.85 -5.06 13.02
C PRO A 70 3.44 -5.85 14.26
N ASP A 71 4.37 -6.09 15.19
CA ASP A 71 4.14 -6.93 16.39
C ASP A 71 2.85 -6.56 17.14
N GLU A 72 2.56 -5.26 17.27
CA GLU A 72 1.35 -4.77 17.94
C GLU A 72 0.06 -5.16 17.20
N LEU A 73 0.07 -5.18 15.87
CA LEU A 73 -1.07 -5.59 15.06
C LEU A 73 -1.22 -7.11 15.07
N GLU A 74 -0.12 -7.85 14.95
CA GLU A 74 -0.13 -9.31 15.02
C GLU A 74 -0.66 -9.80 16.38
N ALA A 75 -0.16 -9.25 17.47
CA ALA A 75 -0.61 -9.60 18.82
C ALA A 75 -2.12 -9.39 18.98
N ALA A 76 -2.64 -8.24 18.54
CA ALA A 76 -4.06 -7.92 18.62
C ALA A 76 -4.94 -8.81 17.72
N LEU A 77 -4.45 -9.20 16.54
CA LEU A 77 -5.17 -10.14 15.67
C LEU A 77 -5.19 -11.54 16.26
N ARG A 78 -4.07 -12.00 16.83
CA ARG A 78 -3.96 -13.33 17.46
C ARG A 78 -4.77 -13.47 18.74
N GLU A 79 -5.15 -12.38 19.41
CA GLU A 79 -6.12 -12.42 20.52
C GLU A 79 -7.53 -12.85 20.09
N ASN A 80 -7.82 -12.82 18.78
CA ASN A 80 -9.08 -13.25 18.20
C ASN A 80 -8.83 -14.25 17.07
N ASP A 81 -9.00 -15.54 17.36
CA ASP A 81 -8.73 -16.63 16.42
C ASP A 81 -9.42 -16.45 15.06
N THR A 82 -10.68 -15.98 15.05
CA THR A 82 -11.42 -15.70 13.79
C THR A 82 -10.78 -14.55 13.02
N ALA A 83 -10.39 -13.47 13.69
CA ALA A 83 -9.71 -12.36 13.04
C ALA A 83 -8.35 -12.81 12.46
N TRP A 84 -7.61 -13.64 13.20
CA TRP A 84 -6.34 -14.15 12.73
C TRP A 84 -6.48 -15.03 11.49
N GLU A 85 -7.43 -15.97 11.49
CA GLU A 85 -7.71 -16.83 10.34
C GLU A 85 -8.12 -16.02 9.10
N HIS A 86 -9.05 -15.06 9.27
CA HIS A 86 -9.48 -14.20 8.18
C HIS A 86 -8.33 -13.34 7.64
N PHE A 87 -7.49 -12.79 8.52
CA PHE A 87 -6.32 -12.02 8.11
C PHE A 87 -5.38 -12.84 7.24
N GLN A 88 -5.07 -14.08 7.65
CA GLN A 88 -4.21 -14.99 6.89
C GLN A 88 -4.80 -15.36 5.53
N ASN A 89 -6.13 -15.45 5.43
CA ASN A 89 -6.83 -15.76 4.18
C ASN A 89 -6.96 -14.55 3.23
N PHE A 90 -6.71 -13.33 3.70
CA PHE A 90 -6.73 -12.15 2.84
C PHE A 90 -5.61 -12.14 1.81
N SER A 91 -5.87 -11.49 0.67
CA SER A 91 -4.84 -11.25 -0.33
C SER A 91 -3.71 -10.38 0.24
N ASN A 92 -2.50 -10.51 -0.30
CA ASN A 92 -1.37 -9.67 0.11
C ASN A 92 -1.66 -8.16 0.00
N THR A 93 -2.54 -7.77 -0.94
CA THR A 93 -2.97 -6.37 -1.07
C THR A 93 -3.86 -5.94 0.09
N ASP A 94 -4.78 -6.80 0.53
CA ASP A 94 -5.69 -6.52 1.63
C ASP A 94 -4.95 -6.52 2.97
N GLN A 95 -4.05 -7.49 3.21
CA GLN A 95 -3.18 -7.52 4.40
C GLN A 95 -2.32 -6.25 4.48
N HIS A 96 -1.67 -5.86 3.37
CA HIS A 96 -0.88 -4.62 3.31
C HIS A 96 -1.71 -3.38 3.62
N ALA A 97 -2.97 -3.33 3.18
CA ALA A 97 -3.82 -2.17 3.43
C ALA A 97 -4.05 -1.93 4.94
N PHE A 98 -4.19 -3.00 5.72
CA PHE A 98 -4.25 -2.91 7.19
C PHE A 98 -2.91 -2.50 7.80
N ILE A 99 -1.82 -3.16 7.39
CA ILE A 99 -0.47 -2.89 7.90
C ILE A 99 -0.08 -1.43 7.65
N ALA A 100 -0.17 -0.97 6.41
CA ALA A 100 0.17 0.39 6.02
C ALA A 100 -0.67 1.44 6.76
N ALA A 101 -1.97 1.16 6.98
CA ALA A 101 -2.82 2.06 7.74
C ALA A 101 -2.39 2.16 9.21
N VAL A 102 -1.95 1.07 9.84
CA VAL A 102 -1.40 1.10 11.21
C VAL A 102 -0.06 1.85 11.24
N GLU A 103 0.85 1.57 10.31
CA GLU A 103 2.18 2.22 10.25
C GLU A 103 2.14 3.71 9.93
N GLU A 104 1.17 4.18 9.14
CA GLU A 104 1.01 5.60 8.81
C GLU A 104 0.59 6.44 10.05
N ALA A 105 0.13 5.81 11.14
CA ALA A 105 -0.30 6.52 12.33
C ALA A 105 0.90 7.15 13.07
N LYS A 106 0.95 8.49 13.07
CA LYS A 106 2.04 9.25 13.70
C LYS A 106 2.00 9.25 15.23
N THR A 107 0.84 9.03 15.84
CA THR A 107 0.66 9.03 17.29
C THR A 107 0.30 7.64 17.79
N LYS A 108 0.75 7.28 19.00
CA LYS A 108 0.42 6.00 19.63
C LYS A 108 -1.10 5.81 19.79
N GLU A 109 -1.82 6.87 20.14
CA GLU A 109 -3.27 6.83 20.28
C GLU A 109 -3.98 6.49 18.95
N THR A 110 -3.59 7.13 17.85
CA THR A 110 -4.17 6.83 16.53
C THR A 110 -3.78 5.42 16.07
N LYS A 111 -2.56 4.98 16.35
CA LYS A 111 -2.11 3.62 16.04
C LYS A 111 -2.99 2.58 16.75
N GLN A 112 -3.20 2.74 18.05
CA GLN A 112 -4.04 1.85 18.85
C GLN A 112 -5.48 1.79 18.34
N LYS A 113 -6.10 2.95 18.06
CA LYS A 113 -7.47 3.01 17.50
C LYS A 113 -7.58 2.26 16.16
N ARG A 114 -6.57 2.40 15.30
CA ARG A 114 -6.53 1.68 14.00
C ARG A 114 -6.37 0.18 14.19
N ILE A 115 -5.55 -0.27 15.15
CA ILE A 115 -5.40 -1.70 15.47
C ILE A 115 -6.73 -2.28 15.96
N GLU A 116 -7.38 -1.66 16.93
CA GLU A 116 -8.69 -2.10 17.44
C GLU A 116 -9.74 -2.16 16.32
N ARG A 117 -9.74 -1.16 15.43
CA ARG A 117 -10.65 -1.12 14.29
C ARG A 117 -10.33 -2.19 13.25
N ALA A 118 -9.04 -2.47 13.01
CA ALA A 118 -8.58 -3.52 12.12
C ALA A 118 -9.07 -4.88 12.59
N VAL A 119 -8.84 -5.25 13.84
CA VAL A 119 -9.31 -6.53 14.41
C VAL A 119 -10.83 -6.69 14.23
N LYS A 120 -11.60 -5.61 14.47
CA LYS A 120 -13.06 -5.63 14.29
C LYS A 120 -13.51 -5.86 12.85
N LEU A 121 -12.82 -5.26 11.88
CA LEU A 121 -13.14 -5.40 10.45
C LEU A 121 -12.74 -6.78 9.95
N VAL A 122 -11.52 -7.22 10.28
CA VAL A 122 -10.99 -8.51 9.88
C VAL A 122 -11.84 -9.65 10.44
N ALA A 123 -12.26 -9.57 11.71
CA ALA A 123 -13.18 -10.56 12.30
C ALA A 123 -14.52 -10.68 11.56
N GLN A 124 -14.92 -9.65 10.82
CA GLN A 124 -16.13 -9.62 9.98
C GLN A 124 -15.85 -9.93 8.51
N ASP A 125 -14.62 -10.32 8.17
CA ASP A 125 -14.16 -10.53 6.78
C ASP A 125 -14.29 -9.27 5.91
N LEU A 126 -14.12 -8.10 6.53
CA LEU A 126 -14.17 -6.81 5.85
C LEU A 126 -12.76 -6.27 5.59
N ARG A 127 -12.59 -5.62 4.44
CA ARG A 127 -11.32 -5.00 4.01
C ARG A 127 -11.09 -3.65 4.67
N ALA A 128 -9.83 -3.18 4.68
CA ALA A 128 -9.46 -1.87 5.22
C ALA A 128 -10.10 -0.68 4.47
N TYR A 129 -10.47 -0.88 3.21
CA TYR A 129 -11.13 0.11 2.34
C TYR A 129 -12.47 -0.46 1.84
N ASP A 130 -13.49 0.39 1.76
CA ASP A 130 -14.79 0.02 1.19
C ASP A 130 -14.77 0.03 -0.36
N GLU A 131 -15.91 -0.30 -0.97
CA GLU A 131 -16.10 -0.30 -2.43
C GLU A 131 -15.87 1.06 -3.10
N ASN A 132 -15.95 2.15 -2.32
CA ASN A 132 -15.70 3.52 -2.77
C ASN A 132 -14.26 3.96 -2.49
N ASN A 133 -13.38 3.03 -2.10
CA ASN A 133 -11.99 3.28 -1.72
C ASN A 133 -11.86 4.24 -0.53
N LYS A 134 -12.86 4.28 0.36
CA LYS A 134 -12.81 5.03 1.61
C LYS A 134 -12.28 4.14 2.73
N ARG A 135 -11.32 4.66 3.48
CA ARG A 135 -10.69 3.95 4.61
C ARG A 135 -11.72 3.71 5.73
N GLN A 136 -11.75 2.50 6.27
CA GLN A 136 -12.65 2.05 7.33
C GLN A 136 -12.01 2.03 8.74
N LEU A 137 -10.69 2.31 8.79
CA LEU A 137 -9.80 2.35 9.96
C LEU A 137 -9.68 3.74 10.59
#